data_AF-A0A968QTG6-F1
#
_entry.id   AF-A0A968QTG6-F1
#
_cell.length_a   1.000
_cell.length_b   1.000
_cell.length_c   1.000
_cell.angle_alpha   90.00
_cell.angle_beta   90.00
_cell.angle_gamma   90.00
#
_symmetry.space_group_name_H-M   'P 1'
#
loop_
_entity.id
_entity.type
_entity.pdbx_description
1 polymer ?
#
loop_
_entity_poly.entity_id
_entity_poly.type
_entity_poly.pdbx_seq_one_letter_code
_entity_poly.pdbx_strand_id
1 'polypeptide(L)'
;MNYLDPLIKGSQSSVRFELTLNYPFNRTFLVAASQIRNIGGYVFVFQDLTTQKRVENLKHEFLNILSHEMKTPLNGILGFA
;
A
#
# COMPACT_ATOMS: atom_id res chain seq x y z
N MET A 1 -13.38 10.85 -6.20
CA MET A 1 -13.09 10.61 -4.77
C MET A 1 -12.28 11.79 -4.24
N ASN A 2 -12.91 12.74 -3.55
CA ASN A 2 -12.21 13.89 -2.97
C ASN A 2 -11.71 13.55 -1.57
N TYR A 3 -10.44 13.17 -1.48
CA TYR A 3 -9.79 12.80 -0.21
C TYR A 3 -9.51 13.99 0.72
N LEU A 4 -9.73 15.23 0.25
CA LEU A 4 -9.45 16.47 0.98
C LEU A 4 -10.70 17.13 1.59
N ASP A 5 -11.90 16.70 1.18
CA ASP A 5 -13.17 17.23 1.69
C ASP A 5 -13.29 17.19 3.24
N PRO A 6 -12.81 16.15 3.96
CA PRO A 6 -12.91 16.10 5.41
C PRO A 6 -12.04 17.13 6.13
N LEU A 7 -10.90 17.52 5.52
CA LEU A 7 -10.01 18.56 6.04
C LEU A 7 -10.58 19.95 5.79
N ILE A 8 -11.15 20.17 4.60
CA ILE A 8 -11.75 21.46 4.22
C ILE A 8 -13.03 21.73 5.02
N LYS A 9 -13.81 20.69 5.32
CA LYS A 9 -15.04 20.79 6.11
C LYS A 9 -14.81 20.88 7.62
N GLY A 10 -13.55 20.92 8.08
CA GLY A 10 -13.20 21.12 9.49
C GLY A 10 -13.63 20.01 10.45
N SER A 11 -14.07 18.86 9.93
CA SER A 11 -14.57 17.72 10.73
C SER A 11 -13.44 16.81 11.23
N GLN A 12 -12.28 16.80 10.56
CA GLN A 12 -11.10 16.04 10.97
C GLN A 12 -9.84 16.92 10.88
N SER A 13 -9.04 16.95 11.95
CA SER A 13 -7.78 17.72 12.00
C SER A 13 -6.63 17.08 11.19
N SER A 14 -6.77 15.81 10.79
CA SER A 14 -5.83 15.11 9.93
C SER A 14 -6.50 13.99 9.13
N VAL A 15 -6.10 13.81 7.87
CA VAL A 15 -6.51 12.69 7.01
C VAL A 15 -5.27 11.95 6.53
N ARG A 16 -5.36 10.62 6.43
CA ARG A 16 -4.33 9.78 5.81
C ARG A 16 -4.96 8.92 4.74
N PHE A 17 -4.33 8.86 3.57
CA PHE A 17 -4.79 8.02 2.46
C PHE A 17 -3.60 7.52 1.65
N GLU A 18 -3.78 6.40 0.97
CA GLU A 18 -2.80 5.89 0.02
C GLU A 18 -3.08 6.46 -1.38
N LEU A 19 -2.04 6.98 -2.01
CA LEU A 19 -2.04 7.46 -3.38
C LEU A 19 -1.15 6.54 -4.22
N THR A 20 -1.76 5.82 -5.16
CA THR A 20 -1.03 5.02 -6.15
C THR A 20 -0.99 5.77 -7.47
N LEU A 21 0.20 6.15 -7.90
CA LEU A 21 0.47 6.65 -9.24
C LEU A 21 0.84 5.46 -10.11
N ASN A 22 0.06 5.20 -11.17
CA ASN A 22 0.31 4.09 -12.09
C ASN A 22 1.03 4.54 -13.38
N TYR A 23 1.14 5.85 -13.62
CA TYR A 23 1.82 6.45 -14.78
C TYR A 23 2.39 7.82 -14.39
N PRO A 24 3.57 8.25 -14.89
CA PRO A 24 4.52 7.50 -15.72
C PRO A 24 5.35 6.45 -14.93
N PHE A 25 5.25 6.45 -13.61
CA PHE A 25 5.95 5.51 -12.74
C PHE A 25 4.95 4.85 -11.80
N ASN A 26 5.08 3.53 -11.57
CA ASN A 26 4.30 2.83 -10.56
C ASN A 26 4.88 3.15 -9.17
N ARG A 27 4.25 4.08 -8.45
CA ARG A 27 4.63 4.46 -7.10
C ARG A 27 3.43 4.51 -6.17
N THR A 28 3.64 4.08 -4.94
CA THR A 28 2.64 4.19 -3.88
C THR A 28 3.15 5.12 -2.80
N PHE A 29 2.35 6.11 -2.46
CA PHE A 29 2.61 7.04 -1.38
C PHE A 29 1.55 6.94 -0.30
N LEU A 30 1.95 6.96 0.97
CA LEU A 30 1.05 7.32 2.06
C LEU A 30 1.08 8.83 2.20
N VAL A 31 -0.08 9.46 1.95
CA VAL A 31 -0.24 10.90 2.07
C VAL A 31 -0.97 11.18 3.38
N ALA A 32 -0.31 11.92 4.26
CA ALA A 32 -0.92 12.45 5.47
C ALA A 32 -1.08 13.97 5.31
N ALA A 33 -2.28 14.46 5.52
CA ALA A 33 -2.60 15.88 5.46
C ALA A 33 -3.15 16.32 6.82
N SER A 34 -2.63 17.40 7.38
CA SER A 34 -3.09 17.94 8.67
C SER A 34 -3.10 19.46 8.65
N GLN A 35 -4.12 20.03 9.29
CA GLN A 35 -4.25 21.48 9.42
C GLN A 35 -3.34 22.00 10.55
N ILE A 36 -2.56 23.04 10.26
CA ILE A 36 -1.79 23.75 11.27
C ILE A 36 -2.71 24.76 11.96
N ARG A 37 -3.11 24.44 13.19
CA ARG A 37 -3.84 25.38 14.05
C ARG A 37 -2.97 26.61 14.31
N ASN A 38 -3.58 27.79 14.28
CA ASN A 38 -3.01 29.13 14.48
C ASN A 38 -2.32 29.81 13.28
N ILE A 39 -1.93 29.10 12.22
CA ILE A 39 -1.22 29.71 11.06
C ILE A 39 -2.08 29.70 9.79
N GLY A 40 -3.19 28.94 9.77
CA GLY A 40 -4.10 28.88 8.63
C GLY A 40 -3.56 28.06 7.44
N GLY A 41 -2.59 27.17 7.68
CA GLY A 41 -1.96 26.33 6.65
C GLY A 41 -2.29 24.85 6.78
N TYR A 42 -1.90 24.08 5.76
CA TYR A 42 -1.96 22.61 5.75
C TYR A 42 -0.56 22.05 5.55
N VAL A 43 -0.20 21.02 6.31
CA VAL A 43 1.00 20.21 6.08
C VAL A 43 0.59 18.94 5.36
N PHE A 44 1.31 18.62 4.28
CA PHE A 44 1.22 17.36 3.59
C PHE A 44 2.54 16.61 3.76
N VAL A 45 2.45 15.37 4.22
CA VAL A 45 3.58 14.44 4.31
C VAL A 45 3.35 13.32 3.32
N PHE A 46 4.34 13.09 2.45
CA PHE A 46 4.34 12.03 1.46
C PHE A 46 5.40 11.01 1.85
N GLN A 47 4.97 9.81 2.21
CA GLN A 47 5.89 8.70 2.48
C GLN A 47 5.85 7.74 1.30
N ASP A 48 6.99 7.51 0.64
CA ASP A 48 7.10 6.53 -0.44
C ASP A 48 7.08 5.11 0.14
N LEU A 49 6.03 4.35 -0.17
CA LEU A 49 5.84 2.96 0.22
C LEU A 49 6.12 1.98 -0.94
N THR A 50 6.59 2.47 -2.09
CA THR A 50 6.75 1.67 -3.31
C THR A 50 7.66 0.46 -3.10
N THR A 51 8.82 0.66 -2.44
CA THR A 51 9.76 -0.44 -2.19
C THR A 51 9.19 -1.48 -1.22
N GLN A 52 8.53 -1.03 -0.16
CA GLN A 52 7.94 -1.93 0.83
C GLN A 52 6.85 -2.80 0.19
N LYS A 53 5.93 -2.19 -0.56
CA LYS A 53 4.90 -2.92 -1.30
C LYS A 53 5.49 -3.85 -2.35
N ARG A 54 6.57 -3.45 -3.03
CA ARG A 54 7.27 -4.32 -3.99
C ARG A 54 7.82 -5.57 -3.32
N VAL A 55 8.48 -5.43 -2.17
CA VAL A 55 9.01 -6.57 -1.41
C VAL A 55 7.89 -7.48 -0.91
N GLU A 56 6.80 -6.89 -0.41
CA GLU A 56 5.63 -7.64 0.03
C GLU A 56 5.00 -8.46 -1.11
N ASN A 57 4.84 -7.84 -2.28
CA ASN A 57 4.33 -8.50 -3.48
C ASN A 57 5.26 -9.64 -3.93
N LEU A 58 6.58 -9.42 -3.96
CA LEU A 58 7.55 -10.47 -4.29
C LEU A 58 7.51 -11.63 -3.29
N LYS A 59 7.34 -11.35 -1.99
CA LYS A 59 7.17 -12.38 -0.98
C LYS A 59 5.91 -13.20 -1.24
N HIS A 60 4.79 -12.54 -1.55
CA HIS A 60 3.55 -13.23 -1.88
C HIS A 60 3.66 -14.07 -3.15
N GLU A 61 4.26 -13.52 -4.20
CA GLU A 61 4.51 -14.24 -5.45
C GLU A 61 5.38 -15.47 -5.24
N PHE A 62 6.47 -15.33 -4.48
CA PHE A 62 7.34 -16.44 -4.10
C PHE A 62 6.60 -17.55 -3.35
N LEU A 63 5.82 -17.19 -2.32
CA LEU A 63 5.03 -18.15 -1.55
C LEU A 63 3.96 -18.83 -2.40
N ASN A 64 3.35 -18.10 -3.34
CA ASN A 64 2.38 -18.66 -4.28
C ASN A 64 3.04 -19.67 -5.22
N ILE A 65 4.18 -19.31 -5.83
CA ILE A 65 4.96 -20.20 -6.70
C ILE A 65 5.32 -21.48 -5.93
N LEU A 66 5.91 -21.35 -4.74
CA LEU A 66 6.23 -22.52 -3.93
C LEU A 66 4.99 -23.32 -3.55
N SER A 67 3.85 -22.70 -3.24
CA SER A 67 2.63 -23.44 -2.94
C SER A 67 2.13 -24.25 -4.15
N HIS A 68 2.26 -23.71 -5.36
CA HIS A 68 1.91 -24.41 -6.59
C HIS A 68 2.92 -25.52 -6.92
N GLU A 69 4.21 -25.23 -6.80
CA GLU A 69 5.33 -26.14 -7.08
C GLU A 69 5.54 -27.18 -5.98
N MET A 70 4.99 -27.00 -4.77
CA MET A 70 5.05 -27.98 -3.68
C MET A 70 3.84 -28.92 -3.67
N LYS A 71 2.66 -28.48 -4.14
CA LYS A 71 1.49 -29.36 -4.31
C LYS A 71 1.77 -30.52 -5.28
N THR A 72 2.49 -30.24 -6.37
CA THR A 72 2.80 -31.23 -7.41
C THR A 72 3.76 -32.35 -6.95
N PRO A 73 4.92 -32.07 -6.32
CA PRO A 73 5.81 -33.09 -5.78
C PRO A 73 5.27 -33.76 -4.52
N LEU A 74 4.50 -33.06 -3.66
CA LEU A 74 3.89 -33.67 -2.47
C LEU A 74 2.82 -34.72 -2.86
N ASN A 75 2.04 -34.44 -3.91
CA ASN A 75 1.14 -35.45 -4.50
C ASN A 75 1.93 -36.63 -5.11
N GLY A 76 3.11 -36.36 -5.67
CA GLY A 76 4.03 -37.40 -6.12
C GLY A 76 4.46 -38.32 -4.98
N ILE A 77 4.88 -37.76 -3.83
CA ILE A 77 5.33 -38.53 -2.66
C ILE A 77 4.16 -39.27 -1.98
N LEU A 78 2.96 -38.68 -1.90
CA LEU A 78 1.77 -39.33 -1.33
C LEU A 78 1.21 -40.45 -2.22
N GLY A 79 1.52 -40.47 -3.53
CA GLY A 79 1.15 -41.57 -4.45
C GLY A 79 2.08 -42.79 -4.38
N PHE A 80 3.18 -42.72 -3.61
CA PHE A 80 4.09 -43.83 -3.35
C PHE A 80 3.83 -44.54 -1.99
N ALA A 81 2.76 -44.18 -1.27
CA ALA A 81 2.35 -44.80 0.00
C ALA A 81 1.13 -45.71 -0.17
#